data_AF-Q59RJ5-F1
#
_entry.id   AF-Q59RJ5-F1
#
_cell.length_a   1.000
_cell.length_b   1.000
_cell.length_c   1.000
_cell.angle_alpha   90.00
_cell.angle_beta   90.00
_cell.angle_gamma   90.00
#
_symmetry.space_group_name_H-M   'P 1'
#
loop_
_entity.id
_entity.type
_entity.pdbx_description
1 polymer ?
#
loop_
_entity_poly.entity_id
_entity_poly.type
_entity_poly.pdbx_seq_one_letter_code
_entity_poly.pdbx_strand_id
1 'polypeptide(L)'
;MTRINIFKKLKLLEKSIYDDLLNKIKELNLDDETMEKIEQFSVKPKRKAPVTPLEKQCGKLTKKGEKCKIAICYKKTCWAHLTKEEYGVLNMNKKDCGECMHIA
;
A
#
# COMPACT_ATOMS: atom_id res chain seq x y z
N MET A 1 12.88 26.45 -14.64
CA MET A 1 12.19 25.17 -14.30
C MET A 1 13.06 24.36 -13.36
N THR A 2 12.52 23.78 -12.29
CA THR A 2 13.30 22.92 -11.37
C THR A 2 13.53 21.54 -12.01
N ARG A 3 14.64 20.86 -11.65
CA ARG A 3 14.94 19.49 -12.13
C ARG A 3 13.76 18.53 -11.94
N ILE A 4 13.11 18.59 -10.78
CA ILE A 4 11.92 17.79 -10.45
C ILE A 4 10.77 18.02 -11.45
N ASN A 5 10.53 19.26 -11.87
CA ASN A 5 9.46 19.58 -12.82
C ASN A 5 9.78 19.09 -14.24
N ILE A 6 11.05 19.14 -14.66
CA ILE A 6 11.50 18.59 -15.95
C ILE A 6 11.27 17.07 -15.97
N PHE A 7 11.69 16.35 -14.93
CA PHE A 7 11.47 14.90 -14.83
C PHE A 7 9.98 14.51 -14.86
N LYS A 8 9.11 15.28 -14.18
CA LYS A 8 7.66 15.05 -14.25
C LYS A 8 7.13 15.23 -15.66
N LYS A 9 7.54 16.29 -16.38
CA LYS A 9 7.14 16.53 -17.77
C LYS A 9 7.64 15.45 -18.73
N LEU A 10 8.90 15.03 -18.59
CA LEU A 10 9.45 13.93 -19.39
C LEU A 10 8.67 12.63 -19.20
N LYS A 11 8.29 12.28 -17.96
CA LYS A 11 7.47 11.10 -17.68
C LYS A 11 6.05 11.19 -18.26
N LEU A 12 5.47 12.38 -18.30
CA LEU A 12 4.16 12.60 -18.94
C LEU A 12 4.26 12.43 -20.45
N LEU A 13 5.32 12.97 -21.07
CA LEU A 13 5.58 12.81 -22.50
C LEU A 13 5.82 11.35 -22.86
N GLU A 14 6.67 10.67 -22.10
CA GLU A 14 6.93 9.23 -22.24
C GLU A 14 5.63 8.43 -22.20
N LYS A 15 4.76 8.68 -21.20
CA LYS A 15 3.44 8.04 -21.11
C LYS A 15 2.58 8.32 -22.34
N SER A 16 2.52 9.57 -22.79
CA SER A 16 1.73 9.96 -23.97
C SER A 16 2.18 9.24 -25.24
N ILE A 17 3.49 9.06 -25.42
CA ILE A 17 4.05 8.34 -26.57
C ILE A 17 3.69 6.86 -26.49
N TYR A 18 3.83 6.23 -25.33
CA TYR A 18 3.42 4.84 -25.14
C TYR A 18 1.93 4.62 -25.38
N ASP A 19 1.07 5.51 -24.87
CA ASP A 19 -0.39 5.41 -25.07
C ASP A 19 -0.76 5.54 -26.56
N ASP A 20 -0.10 6.44 -27.32
CA ASP A 20 -0.30 6.58 -28.78
C ASP A 20 0.17 5.33 -29.55
N LEU A 21 1.33 4.78 -29.21
CA LEU A 21 1.83 3.54 -29.81
C LEU A 21 0.91 2.35 -29.51
N LEU A 22 0.40 2.25 -28.28
CA LEU A 22 -0.56 1.20 -27.91
C LEU A 22 -1.86 1.30 -28.72
N ASN A 23 -2.39 2.51 -28.91
CA ASN A 23 -3.58 2.72 -29.72
C ASN A 23 -3.34 2.32 -31.19
N LYS A 24 -2.20 2.70 -31.77
CA LYS A 24 -1.80 2.28 -33.12
C LYS A 24 -1.65 0.77 -33.26
N ILE A 25 -1.09 0.11 -32.25
CA ILE A 25 -0.94 -1.36 -32.22
C ILE A 25 -2.32 -2.04 -32.14
N LYS A 26 -3.27 -1.50 -31.36
CA LYS A 26 -4.64 -2.01 -31.28
C LYS A 26 -5.37 -2.00 -32.62
N GLU A 27 -5.03 -1.07 -33.50
CA GLU A 27 -5.59 -1.00 -34.86
C GLU A 27 -5.03 -2.09 -35.78
N LEU A 28 -3.94 -2.78 -35.43
CA LEU A 28 -3.25 -3.75 -36.31
C LEU A 28 -3.87 -5.17 -36.31
N ASN A 29 -5.08 -5.38 -35.79
CA ASN A 29 -5.76 -6.69 -35.77
C ASN A 29 -4.84 -7.85 -35.32
N LEU A 30 -4.04 -7.63 -34.28
CA LEU A 30 -3.20 -8.65 -33.67
C LEU A 30 -4.06 -9.65 -32.90
N ASP A 31 -3.55 -10.87 -32.73
CA ASP A 31 -4.19 -11.88 -31.87
C ASP A 31 -4.22 -11.42 -30.40
N ASP A 32 -5.24 -11.88 -29.67
CA ASP A 32 -5.47 -11.50 -28.27
C ASP A 32 -4.25 -11.82 -27.38
N GLU A 33 -3.53 -12.93 -27.64
CA GLU A 33 -2.35 -13.32 -26.87
C GLU A 33 -1.19 -12.32 -27.03
N THR A 34 -0.94 -11.87 -28.26
CA THR A 34 0.05 -10.83 -28.55
C THR A 34 -0.35 -9.49 -27.94
N MET A 35 -1.63 -9.13 -27.99
CA MET A 35 -2.14 -7.91 -27.35
C MET A 35 -1.98 -7.94 -25.83
N GLU A 36 -2.29 -9.07 -25.17
CA GLU A 36 -2.09 -9.24 -23.74
C GLU A 36 -0.61 -9.07 -23.34
N LYS A 37 0.31 -9.67 -24.09
CA LYS A 37 1.76 -9.51 -23.85
C LYS A 37 2.18 -8.04 -23.94
N ILE A 38 1.68 -7.30 -24.93
CA ILE A 38 2.00 -5.88 -25.10
C ILE A 38 1.41 -5.04 -23.95
N GLU A 39 0.16 -5.29 -23.57
CA GLU A 39 -0.48 -4.56 -22.48
C GLU A 39 0.19 -4.84 -21.12
N GLN A 40 0.71 -6.04 -20.89
CA GLN A 40 1.46 -6.37 -19.67
C GLN A 40 2.69 -5.47 -19.44
N PHE A 41 3.35 -4.98 -20.49
CA PHE A 41 4.47 -4.03 -20.35
C PHE A 41 4.02 -2.66 -19.82
N SER A 42 2.76 -2.28 -20.05
CA SER A 42 2.20 -1.01 -19.56
C SER A 42 1.78 -1.09 -18.09
N VAL A 43 1.40 -2.28 -17.61
CA VAL A 43 0.91 -2.48 -16.25
C VAL A 43 2.10 -2.50 -15.30
N LYS A 44 2.39 -1.35 -14.69
CA LYS A 44 3.31 -1.29 -13.56
C LYS A 44 2.86 -2.29 -12.50
N PRO A 45 3.77 -3.07 -11.88
CA PRO A 45 3.40 -3.99 -10.82
C PRO A 45 2.67 -3.22 -9.72
N LYS A 46 1.47 -3.68 -9.35
CA LYS A 46 0.73 -3.11 -8.23
C LYS A 46 1.64 -3.18 -7.00
N ARG A 47 1.92 -2.03 -6.37
CA ARG A 47 2.67 -2.01 -5.11
C ARG A 47 1.91 -2.87 -4.11
N LYS A 48 2.60 -3.84 -3.51
CA LYS A 48 2.06 -4.53 -2.34
C LYS A 48 1.87 -3.49 -1.24
N ALA A 49 0.69 -3.47 -0.61
CA ALA A 49 0.49 -2.64 0.56
C ALA A 49 1.55 -3.02 1.62
N PRO A 50 2.07 -2.06 2.40
CA PRO A 50 2.94 -2.38 3.51
C PRO A 50 2.20 -3.34 4.44
N VAL A 51 2.78 -4.51 4.67
CA VAL A 51 2.23 -5.50 5.59
C VAL A 51 2.96 -5.33 6.91
N THR A 52 2.22 -5.11 7.99
CA THR A 52 2.78 -5.16 9.35
C THR A 52 3.46 -6.51 9.56
N PRO A 53 4.76 -6.58 9.93
CA PRO A 53 5.42 -7.84 10.22
C PRO A 53 4.65 -8.65 11.28
N LEU A 54 4.64 -9.98 11.17
CA LEU A 54 3.89 -10.86 12.10
C LEU A 54 4.25 -10.61 13.57
N GLU A 55 5.53 -10.31 13.85
CA GLU A 55 6.04 -10.00 15.19
C GLU A 55 5.45 -8.71 15.77
N LYS A 56 5.08 -7.77 14.90
CA LYS A 56 4.46 -6.49 15.25
C LYS A 56 2.94 -6.53 15.18
N GLN A 57 2.32 -7.67 14.85
CA GLN A 57 0.86 -7.80 14.79
C GLN A 57 0.28 -8.17 16.16
N CYS A 58 -0.94 -7.69 16.43
CA CYS A 58 -1.66 -8.01 17.65
C CYS A 58 -1.88 -9.52 17.80
N GLY A 59 -1.57 -10.07 18.98
CA GLY A 59 -1.71 -11.49 19.27
C GLY A 59 -3.14 -11.99 19.49
N LYS A 60 -4.16 -11.11 19.48
CA LYS A 60 -5.56 -11.52 19.68
C LYS A 60 -6.26 -11.92 18.38
N LEU A 61 -7.28 -12.75 18.50
CA LEU A 61 -8.16 -13.12 17.40
C LEU A 61 -9.27 -12.08 17.22
N THR A 62 -9.63 -11.81 15.97
CA THR A 62 -10.79 -11.01 15.59
C THR A 62 -12.09 -11.77 15.90
N LYS A 63 -13.24 -11.08 15.84
CA LYS A 63 -14.57 -11.69 16.03
C LYS A 63 -14.87 -12.85 15.07
N LYS A 64 -14.15 -12.94 13.95
CA LYS A 64 -14.26 -14.02 12.95
C LYS A 64 -13.34 -15.22 13.23
N GLY A 65 -12.51 -15.16 14.28
CA GLY A 65 -11.52 -16.20 14.60
C GLY A 65 -10.19 -16.05 13.87
N GLU A 66 -10.00 -15.01 13.06
CA GLU A 66 -8.73 -14.75 12.35
C GLU A 66 -7.73 -13.97 13.22
N LYS A 67 -6.42 -14.16 13.00
CA LYS A 67 -5.37 -13.35 13.66
C LYS A 67 -5.50 -11.87 13.30
N CYS A 68 -5.41 -11.00 14.30
CA CYS A 68 -5.46 -9.56 14.08
C CYS A 68 -4.21 -9.07 13.34
N LYS A 69 -4.41 -8.36 12.22
CA LYS A 69 -3.32 -7.81 11.40
C LYS A 69 -2.90 -6.39 11.79
N ILE A 70 -3.54 -5.81 12.81
CA ILE A 70 -3.24 -4.46 13.30
C ILE A 70 -1.94 -4.51 14.10
N ALA A 71 -1.14 -3.45 14.01
CA ALA A 71 0.08 -3.32 14.79
C ALA A 71 -0.17 -3.36 16.32
N ILE A 72 0.79 -3.88 17.07
CA ILE A 72 0.79 -3.88 18.54
C ILE A 72 0.88 -2.43 19.04
N CYS A 73 -0.02 -2.07 19.94
CA CYS A 73 -0.02 -0.77 20.63
C CYS A 73 0.44 -0.90 22.09
N TYR A 74 -0.09 -1.88 22.83
CA TYR A 74 0.18 -2.07 24.27
C TYR A 74 0.19 -3.56 24.60
N LYS A 75 1.12 -4.05 25.42
CA LYS A 75 1.09 -5.45 25.94
C LYS A 75 0.72 -6.52 24.88
N LYS A 76 1.32 -6.46 23.68
CA LYS A 76 1.05 -7.36 22.52
C LYS A 76 -0.38 -7.29 21.94
N THR A 77 -1.15 -6.27 22.26
CA THR A 77 -2.51 -6.03 21.76
C THR A 77 -2.60 -4.71 20.99
N CYS A 78 -3.48 -4.65 19.99
CA CYS A 78 -3.77 -3.41 19.26
C CYS A 78 -4.85 -2.61 19.98
N TRP A 79 -4.98 -1.33 19.62
CA TRP A 79 -6.00 -0.42 20.13
C TRP A 79 -7.44 -0.97 20.04
N ALA A 80 -7.75 -1.76 19.01
CA ALA A 80 -9.07 -2.36 18.81
C ALA A 80 -9.41 -3.47 19.82
N HIS A 81 -8.39 -4.00 20.51
CA HIS A 81 -8.51 -5.09 21.47
C HIS A 81 -8.21 -4.67 22.91
N LEU A 82 -7.95 -3.38 23.14
CA LEU A 82 -7.79 -2.81 24.48
C LEU A 82 -9.15 -2.68 25.15
N THR A 83 -9.19 -2.98 26.45
CA THR A 83 -10.33 -2.59 27.29
C THR A 83 -10.33 -1.07 27.50
N LYS A 84 -11.46 -0.51 27.97
CA LYS A 84 -11.56 0.93 28.28
C LYS A 84 -10.50 1.37 29.31
N GLU A 85 -10.20 0.52 30.28
CA GLU A 85 -9.18 0.75 31.31
C GLU A 85 -7.78 0.77 30.71
N GLU A 86 -7.45 -0.22 29.87
CA GLU A 86 -6.15 -0.30 29.17
C GLU A 86 -5.93 0.89 28.24
N TYR A 87 -6.99 1.33 27.54
CA TYR A 87 -6.94 2.53 26.69
C TYR A 87 -6.68 3.80 27.51
N GLY A 88 -7.27 3.91 28.71
CA GLY A 88 -7.00 4.99 29.65
C GLY A 88 -5.53 5.06 30.07
N VAL A 89 -4.95 3.92 30.46
CA VAL A 89 -3.53 3.81 30.83
C VAL A 89 -2.60 4.17 29.66
N LEU A 90 -2.92 3.71 28.44
CA LEU A 90 -2.11 4.02 27.26
C LEU A 90 -2.13 5.52 26.91
N ASN A 91 -3.25 6.20 27.08
CA ASN A 91 -3.33 7.66 26.88
C ASN A 91 -2.56 8.46 27.92
N MET A 92 -2.40 7.94 29.15
CA MET A 92 -1.55 8.56 30.17
C MET A 92 -0.07 8.32 29.88
N ASN A 93 0.28 7.15 29.34
CA ASN A 93 1.65 6.75 29.02
C ASN A 93 1.94 6.82 27.51
N LYS A 94 1.61 7.94 26.84
CA LYS A 94 1.90 8.16 25.41
C LYS A 94 3.37 7.90 25.02
N LYS A 95 4.30 7.88 25.98
CA LYS A 95 5.72 7.52 25.77
C LYS A 95 5.91 6.09 25.28
N ASP A 96 5.00 5.16 25.60
CA ASP A 96 5.16 3.73 25.26
C ASP A 96 4.51 3.35 23.92
N CYS A 97 3.72 4.23 23.30
CA CYS A 97 3.03 3.99 22.02
C CYS A 97 3.82 4.47 20.79
N GLY A 98 5.15 4.51 20.91
CA GLY A 98 6.07 5.14 19.95
C GLY A 98 6.07 4.58 18.52
N GLU A 99 5.38 3.46 18.22
CA GLU A 99 5.34 2.89 16.86
C GLU A 99 3.98 2.99 16.14
N CYS A 100 2.88 3.39 16.79
CA CYS A 100 1.55 3.40 16.15
C CYS A 100 1.03 4.78 15.74
N MET A 101 1.46 5.87 16.40
CA MET A 101 0.91 7.21 16.13
C MET A 101 1.58 7.95 14.95
N HIS A 102 2.64 7.43 14.35
CA HIS A 102 3.34 8.09 13.23
C HIS A 102 2.98 7.53 11.85
N ILE A 103 1.91 6.75 11.72
CA ILE A 103 1.37 6.37 10.40
C ILE A 103 0.13 7.23 10.12
N ALA A 104 0.36 8.49 9.80
CA ALA A 104 -0.55 9.36 9.06
C ALA A 104 0.28 10.24 8.13
#